data_AF-A0A496Y6I1-F1
#
_entry.id   AF-A0A496Y6I1-F1
#
_cell.length_a   1.000
_cell.length_b   1.000
_cell.length_c   1.000
_cell.angle_alpha   90.00
_cell.angle_beta   90.00
_cell.angle_gamma   90.00
#
_symmetry.space_group_name_H-M   'P 1'
#
loop_
_entity.id
_entity.type
_entity.pdbx_description
1 polymer ?
#
loop_
_entity_poly.entity_id
_entity_poly.type
_entity_poly.pdbx_seq_one_letter_code
_entity_poly.pdbx_strand_id
1 'polypeptide(L)'
;MQFNLNQLRAFYLAAREKSMTKAAEALFVTQPAVTMQIKGLLRALSIKEGPIFVQTVIAFPRNVELSLPAREFLHLAGVMK
;
A
#
# COMPACT_ATOMS: atom_id res chain seq x y z
N MET A 1 4.14 15.41 0.93
CA MET A 1 3.95 14.35 1.94
C MET A 1 5.15 14.39 2.87
N GLN A 2 5.02 14.88 4.11
CA GLN A 2 6.12 14.85 5.07
C GLN A 2 5.98 13.60 5.94
N PHE A 3 6.91 12.65 5.82
CA PHE A 3 6.96 11.49 6.70
C PHE A 3 7.83 11.80 7.91
N ASN A 4 7.26 11.63 9.10
CA ASN A 4 8.03 11.75 10.34
C ASN A 4 8.66 10.38 10.68
N LEU A 5 9.98 10.33 10.76
CA LEU A 5 10.71 9.09 11.08
C LEU A 5 10.32 8.51 12.46
N ASN A 6 9.91 9.34 13.41
CA ASN A 6 9.46 8.87 14.73
C ASN A 6 8.11 8.14 14.63
N GLN A 7 7.23 8.53 13.69
CA GLN A 7 5.98 7.81 13.41
C GLN A 7 6.26 6.43 12.82
N LEU A 8 7.19 6.34 11.88
CA LEU A 8 7.62 5.07 11.29
C LEU A 8 8.31 4.15 12.31
N ARG A 9 9.18 4.69 13.17
CA ARG A 9 9.83 3.94 14.25
C ARG A 9 8.82 3.40 15.26
N ALA A 10 7.87 4.23 15.68
CA ALA A 10 6.78 3.83 16.57
C ALA A 10 5.95 2.68 15.97
N PHE A 11 5.58 2.80 14.70
CA PHE A 11 4.85 1.75 13.99
C PHE A 11 5.66 0.45 13.86
N TYR A 12 6.91 0.53 13.40
CA TYR A 12 7.78 -0.63 13.23
C TYR A 12 7.98 -1.40 14.54
N LEU A 13 8.28 -0.71 15.64
CA LEU A 13 8.50 -1.35 16.94
C LEU A 13 7.21 -1.95 17.51
N ALA A 14 6.08 -1.26 17.39
CA ALA A 14 4.79 -1.81 17.82
C ALA A 14 4.41 -3.07 17.05
N ALA A 15 4.67 -3.11 15.74
CA ALA A 15 4.44 -4.29 14.90
C ALA A 15 5.41 -5.44 15.24
N ARG A 16 6.70 -5.13 15.42
CA ARG A 16 7.75 -6.12 15.76
C ARG A 16 7.49 -6.77 17.12
N GLU A 17 7.20 -5.98 18.14
CA GLU A 17 6.98 -6.45 19.51
C GLU A 17 5.56 -7.00 19.75
N LYS A 18 4.64 -6.78 18.79
CA LYS A 18 3.21 -7.07 18.91
C LYS A 18 2.59 -6.48 20.18
N SER A 19 3.15 -5.38 20.68
CA SER A 19 2.77 -4.75 21.94
C SER A 19 3.11 -3.26 21.93
N MET A 20 2.11 -2.44 22.20
CA MET A 20 2.28 -0.98 22.31
C MET A 20 3.11 -0.60 23.53
N THR A 21 3.01 -1.36 24.62
CA THR A 21 3.76 -1.12 25.86
C THR A 21 5.25 -1.42 25.66
N LYS A 22 5.59 -2.56 25.04
CA LYS A 22 7.00 -2.90 24.74
C LYS A 22 7.64 -1.93 23.75
N ALA A 23 6.87 -1.45 22.76
CA ALA A 23 7.35 -0.43 21.85
C ALA A 23 7.61 0.91 22.55
N ALA A 24 6.78 1.28 23.54
CA ALA A 24 6.96 2.48 24.33
C ALA A 24 8.22 2.41 25.21
N GLU A 25 8.44 1.26 25.86
CA GLU A 25 9.67 0.96 26.61
C GLU A 25 10.91 1.06 25.72
N ALA A 26 10.89 0.42 24.54
CA ALA A 26 12.01 0.45 23.59
C ALA A 26 12.31 1.84 23.01
N LEU A 27 11.31 2.73 23.00
CA LEU A 27 11.43 4.11 22.53
C LEU A 27 11.67 5.13 23.66
N PHE A 28 11.66 4.69 24.91
CA PHE A 28 11.73 5.56 26.10
C PHE A 28 10.65 6.64 26.11
N VAL A 29 9.42 6.28 25.71
CA VAL A 29 8.25 7.17 25.70
C VAL A 29 7.06 6.50 26.39
N THR A 30 5.96 7.23 26.55
CA THR A 30 4.72 6.66 27.09
C THR A 30 3.94 5.90 26.02
N GLN A 31 3.16 4.89 26.43
CA GLN A 31 2.30 4.12 25.52
C GLN A 31 1.29 5.01 24.75
N PRO A 32 0.67 6.06 25.36
CA PRO A 32 -0.16 7.00 24.62
C PRO A 32 0.59 7.75 23.52
N ALA A 33 1.87 8.08 23.74
CA ALA A 33 2.70 8.72 22.73
C ALA A 33 2.92 7.82 21.51
N VAL A 34 3.21 6.53 21.72
CA VAL A 34 3.31 5.53 20.63
C VAL A 34 1.99 5.44 19.86
N THR A 35 0.86 5.37 20.57
CA THR A 35 -0.47 5.32 19.96
C THR A 35 -0.75 6.55 19.10
N MET A 36 -0.40 7.75 19.59
CA MET A 36 -0.59 9.00 18.85
C MET A 36 0.30 9.07 17.60
N GLN A 37 1.56 8.63 17.69
CA GLN A 37 2.48 8.58 16.56
C GLN A 37 1.97 7.64 15.46
N ILE A 38 1.47 6.45 15.82
CA ILE A 38 0.91 5.49 14.87
C ILE A 38 -0.38 6.01 14.25
N LYS A 39 -1.28 6.61 15.03
CA LYS A 39 -2.50 7.25 14.49
C LYS A 39 -2.17 8.40 13.53
N GLY A 40 -1.11 9.18 13.84
CA GLY A 40 -0.58 10.21 12.95
C GLY A 40 -0.02 9.65 11.65
N LEU A 41 0.62 8.48 11.69
CA LEU A 41 1.12 7.77 10.51
C LEU A 41 -0.03 7.25 9.63
N LEU A 42 -1.03 6.64 10.26
CA LEU A 42 -2.20 6.04 9.61
C LEU A 42 -3.26 7.08 9.22
N ARG A 43 -2.93 8.38 9.26
CA ARG A 43 -3.86 9.43 8.85
C ARG A 43 -4.33 9.10 7.44
N ALA A 44 -5.64 8.91 7.29
CA ALA A 44 -6.22 8.55 6.01
C ALA A 44 -5.73 9.53 4.96
N LEU A 45 -5.12 9.01 3.89
CA LEU A 45 -4.88 9.78 2.69
C LEU A 45 -6.27 10.11 2.13
N SER A 46 -6.77 11.30 2.46
CA SER A 46 -7.91 11.86 1.75
C SER A 46 -7.41 12.17 0.35
N ILE A 47 -7.62 11.23 -0.56
CA ILE A 47 -7.43 11.45 -1.99
C ILE A 47 -8.45 12.52 -2.37
N LYS A 48 -7.98 13.77 -2.51
CA LYS A 48 -8.83 14.90 -2.93
C LYS A 48 -9.37 14.72 -4.35
N GLU A 49 -8.76 13.83 -5.13
CA GLU A 49 -8.97 13.70 -6.57
C GLU A 49 -9.68 12.40 -6.89
N GLY A 50 -11.00 12.39 -6.72
CA GLY A 50 -11.91 11.46 -7.39
C GLY A 50 -11.62 9.95 -7.26
N PRO A 51 -12.35 9.11 -8.00
CA PRO A 51 -12.03 7.69 -8.09
C PRO A 51 -10.67 7.48 -8.77
N ILE A 52 -9.88 6.53 -8.26
CA ILE A 52 -8.64 6.10 -8.91
C ILE A 52 -9.01 5.37 -10.18
N PHE A 53 -8.68 5.95 -11.34
CA PHE A 53 -8.77 5.27 -12.62
C PHE A 53 -7.44 4.60 -12.93
N VAL A 54 -7.45 3.28 -13.09
CA VAL A 54 -6.30 2.52 -13.62
C VAL A 54 -6.61 2.21 -15.07
N GLN A 55 -5.89 2.86 -16.00
CA GLN A 55 -5.93 2.51 -17.42
C GLN A 55 -4.75 1.59 -17.73
N THR A 56 -5.02 0.30 -17.92
CA THR A 56 -4.03 -0.66 -18.39
C THR A 56 -4.07 -0.70 -19.92
N VAL A 57 -2.98 -0.29 -20.57
CA VAL A 57 -2.81 -0.44 -22.02
C VAL A 57 -2.04 -1.73 -22.28
N ILE A 58 -2.68 -2.68 -22.96
CA ILE A 58 -2.02 -3.91 -23.41
C ILE A 58 -1.62 -3.71 -24.86
N ALA A 59 -0.31 -3.69 -25.14
CA ALA A 59 0.19 -3.64 -26.50
C ALA A 59 -0.01 -5.00 -27.16
N PHE A 60 -0.85 -5.04 -28.19
CA PHE A 60 -1.11 -6.23 -29.00
C PHE A 60 -0.46 -6.09 -30.38
N PRO A 61 0.81 -6.49 -30.55
CA PRO A 61 1.47 -6.44 -31.85
C PRO A 61 0.81 -7.43 -32.82
N ARG A 62 0.51 -6.96 -34.04
CA ARG A 62 -0.01 -7.82 -35.11
C ARG A 62 1.06 -8.82 -35.54
N ASN A 63 0.64 -10.05 -35.84
CA ASN A 63 1.49 -11.15 -36.34
C ASN A 63 2.51 -11.69 -35.33
N VAL A 64 2.27 -11.51 -34.03
CA VAL A 64 3.06 -12.14 -32.97
C VAL A 64 2.22 -13.21 -32.29
N GLU A 65 2.82 -14.35 -32.00
CA GLU A 65 2.15 -15.38 -31.20
C GLU A 65 2.02 -14.90 -29.76
N LEU A 66 0.78 -14.83 -29.28
CA LEU A 66 0.51 -14.45 -27.90
C LEU A 66 0.94 -15.54 -26.92
N SER A 67 1.54 -15.13 -25.81
CA SER A 67 1.66 -16.01 -24.64
C SER A 67 0.28 -16.52 -24.21
N LEU A 68 0.23 -17.72 -23.62
CA LEU A 68 -1.02 -18.31 -23.12
C LEU A 68 -1.79 -17.35 -22.19
N PRO A 69 -1.16 -16.66 -21.20
CA PRO A 69 -1.87 -15.71 -20.35
C PRO A 69 -2.47 -14.53 -21.12
N ALA A 70 -1.75 -13.99 -22.11
CA ALA A 70 -2.23 -12.86 -22.91
C ALA A 70 -3.42 -13.24 -23.79
N ARG A 71 -3.41 -14.46 -24.33
CA ARG A 71 -4.49 -15.01 -25.15
C ARG A 71 -5.78 -15.21 -24.33
N GLU A 72 -5.66 -15.86 -23.17
CA GLU A 72 -6.79 -16.07 -22.27
C GLU A 72 -7.37 -14.76 -21.75
N PHE A 73 -6.50 -13.79 -21.42
CA PHE A 73 -6.95 -12.45 -21.03
C PHE A 73 -7.81 -11.80 -22.13
N LEU A 74 -7.40 -11.88 -23.40
CA LEU A 74 -8.13 -11.27 -24.51
C LEU A 74 -9.46 -11.99 -24.85
N HIS A 75 -9.54 -13.32 -24.64
CA HIS A 75 -10.82 -14.04 -24.69
C HIS A 75 -11.78 -13.54 -23.60
N LEU A 76 -11.31 -13.44 -22.35
CA LEU A 76 -12.12 -12.94 -21.23
C LEU A 76 -12.56 -11.50 -21.43
N ALA A 77 -11.72 -10.67 -22.04
CA ALA A 77 -12.03 -9.29 -22.37
C ALA A 77 -13.00 -9.14 -23.57
N GLY A 78 -13.38 -10.25 -24.23
CA GLY A 78 -14.27 -10.23 -25.40
C GLY A 78 -13.66 -9.60 -26.65
N VAL A 79 -12.33 -9.46 -26.69
CA VAL A 79 -11.60 -8.85 -27.81
C VAL A 79 -11.29 -9.87 -28.91
N MET A 80 -11.18 -11.15 -28.55
CA MET A 80 -10.97 -12.28 -29.46
C MET A 80 -12.11 -13.30 -29.32
N LYS A 81 -12.58 -13.86 -30.45
CA LYS A 81 -13.56 -14.96 -30.52
C LYS A 81 -12.84 -16.30 -30.67
#